data_AF-A0A6P2NVR6-F1
#
_entry.id   AF-A0A6P2NVR6-F1
#
_cell.length_a   1.000
_cell.length_b   1.000
_cell.length_c   1.000
_cell.angle_alpha   90.00
_cell.angle_beta   90.00
_cell.angle_gamma   90.00
#
_symmetry.space_group_name_H-M   'P 1'
#
loop_
_entity.id
_entity.type
_entity.pdbx_description
1 polymer ?
#
loop_
_entity_poly.entity_id
_entity_poly.type
_entity_poly.pdbx_seq_one_letter_code
_entity_poly.pdbx_strand_id
1 'polypeptide(L)'
;MDTLLAAARLGDPIAHTASKGWMIAGLIAGAVIGAVAVVATGGAALTVVAAIAAGAAAGGGLGEVLGTMSWAPRHVTGSLIKGSPNVFINSRAAMRAILSLGLCSDHAGPPQVVAQGSSTVFINSQPASRKEDRMMCGALINDGSPNVFIGGPAVGEFNPEIPAWVNWTMLAVGVAATAVLAGPAIAILGAAGGFVGGEVGSWVGGKVFGEGSDGQKWSMLGGSLLGGAGAAKGAGLVGGAKGAGSVAGEISAGEAAADALAGTLPKAGATSPFDYVVDSMPADLVSNPKGVYGYTPVEGSEFAAPKWPVDWTNAEQVANARNVRLEYHQGLADESAWVSDMRASGASEETIGRQIVDMRNQTRMSKYAEDKLPMLYERNMAKYGNKYGPTYEALLQKYGSPEGVIAAGTRSNPSMDILTGIAKVGK
;
A
#
# COMPACT_ATOMS: atom_id res chain seq x y z
N MET A 1 -4.34 -21.65 -21.65
CA MET A 1 -3.09 -21.42 -22.39
C MET A 1 -1.99 -21.47 -21.36
N ASP A 2 -0.98 -22.32 -21.54
CA ASP A 2 0.12 -22.42 -20.58
C ASP A 2 0.96 -21.16 -20.65
N THR A 3 0.95 -20.36 -19.58
CA THR A 3 1.75 -19.14 -19.48
C THR A 3 3.23 -19.49 -19.47
N LEU A 4 3.96 -19.01 -20.48
CA LEU A 4 5.40 -19.12 -20.55
C LEU A 4 6.02 -18.03 -19.67
N LEU A 5 6.71 -18.42 -18.60
CA LEU A 5 7.40 -17.49 -17.70
C LEU A 5 8.91 -17.66 -17.82
N ALA A 6 9.64 -16.55 -17.65
CA ALA A 6 11.10 -16.53 -17.73
C ALA A 6 11.71 -17.51 -16.71
N ALA A 7 12.62 -18.37 -17.16
CA ALA A 7 13.23 -19.37 -16.29
C ALA A 7 14.11 -18.72 -15.22
N ALA A 8 13.96 -19.13 -13.96
CA ALA A 8 14.72 -18.55 -12.86
C ALA A 8 16.12 -19.17 -12.75
N ARG A 9 17.10 -18.34 -12.39
CA ARG A 9 18.52 -18.69 -12.36
C ARG A 9 19.18 -18.20 -11.08
N LEU A 10 20.29 -18.83 -10.74
CA LEU A 10 21.16 -18.43 -9.63
C LEU A 10 21.51 -16.94 -9.72
N GLY A 11 21.21 -16.18 -8.67
CA GLY A 11 21.45 -14.74 -8.53
C GLY A 11 20.27 -13.86 -8.96
N ASP A 12 19.19 -14.43 -9.51
CA ASP A 12 18.02 -13.62 -9.86
C ASP A 12 17.40 -13.04 -8.57
N PRO A 13 16.99 -11.76 -8.59
CA PRO A 13 16.43 -11.09 -7.42
C PRO A 13 15.10 -11.71 -6.99
N ILE A 14 14.83 -11.66 -5.69
CA ILE A 14 13.54 -11.97 -5.11
C ILE A 14 12.93 -10.71 -4.50
N ALA A 15 11.60 -10.62 -4.49
CA ALA A 15 10.91 -9.45 -3.99
C ALA A 15 9.62 -9.82 -3.25
N HIS A 16 9.29 -9.06 -2.22
CA HIS A 16 7.99 -9.13 -1.58
C HIS A 16 7.00 -8.18 -2.27
N THR A 17 5.72 -8.53 -2.20
CA THR A 17 4.64 -7.65 -2.66
C THR A 17 4.35 -6.58 -1.61
N ALA A 18 3.66 -5.52 -2.02
CA ALA A 18 3.21 -4.50 -1.07
C ALA A 18 1.88 -4.89 -0.35
N SER A 19 1.45 -6.15 -0.42
CA SER A 19 0.13 -6.62 0.08
C SER A 19 -0.19 -6.18 1.50
N LYS A 20 0.79 -6.22 2.43
CA LYS A 20 0.60 -5.74 3.81
C LYS A 20 0.27 -4.25 3.88
N GLY A 21 1.03 -3.41 3.17
CA GLY A 21 0.83 -1.97 3.16
C GLY A 21 -0.52 -1.59 2.56
N TRP A 22 -0.85 -2.21 1.41
CA TRP A 22 -2.15 -1.96 0.76
C TRP A 22 -3.33 -2.48 1.57
N MET A 23 -3.20 -3.63 2.26
CA MET A 23 -4.23 -4.13 3.17
C MET A 23 -4.49 -3.14 4.32
N ILE A 24 -3.44 -2.60 4.94
CA ILE A 24 -3.58 -1.60 6.02
C ILE A 24 -4.25 -0.32 5.49
N ALA A 25 -3.79 0.19 4.34
CA ALA A 25 -4.40 1.35 3.70
C ALA A 25 -5.89 1.11 3.39
N GLY A 26 -6.19 -0.09 2.88
CA GLY A 26 -7.55 -0.55 2.61
C GLY A 26 -8.42 -0.61 3.87
N LEU A 27 -7.91 -1.16 4.97
CA LEU A 27 -8.61 -1.20 6.26
C LEU A 27 -9.00 0.19 6.74
N ILE A 28 -8.07 1.14 6.65
CA ILE A 28 -8.29 2.53 7.09
C ILE A 28 -9.31 3.22 6.19
N ALA A 29 -9.12 3.15 4.86
CA ALA A 29 -10.04 3.77 3.90
C ALA A 29 -11.45 3.18 4.02
N GLY A 30 -11.54 1.85 4.13
CA GLY A 30 -12.78 1.13 4.33
C GLY A 30 -13.50 1.52 5.62
N ALA A 31 -12.77 1.66 6.73
CA ALA A 31 -13.31 2.11 8.01
C ALA A 31 -13.97 3.51 7.90
N VAL A 32 -13.29 4.44 7.22
CA VAL A 32 -13.79 5.80 7.00
C VAL A 32 -15.06 5.79 6.15
N ILE A 33 -15.07 5.05 5.03
CA ILE A 33 -16.25 4.91 4.17
C ILE A 33 -17.43 4.32 4.95
N GLY A 34 -17.16 3.27 5.74
CA GLY A 34 -18.14 2.64 6.62
C GLY A 34 -18.76 3.62 7.62
N ALA A 35 -17.95 4.46 8.27
CA ALA A 35 -18.44 5.49 9.19
C ALA A 35 -19.36 6.50 8.49
N VAL A 36 -18.92 7.05 7.35
CA VAL A 36 -19.64 8.10 6.63
C VAL A 36 -21.03 7.62 6.16
N ALA A 37 -21.12 6.37 5.68
CA ALA A 37 -22.37 5.80 5.20
C ALA A 37 -23.51 5.80 6.25
N VAL A 38 -23.17 5.60 7.53
CA VAL A 38 -24.16 5.52 8.62
C VAL A 38 -24.39 6.87 9.30
N VAL A 39 -23.36 7.72 9.41
CA VAL A 39 -23.53 9.08 9.94
C VAL A 39 -24.49 9.90 9.05
N ALA A 40 -24.40 9.73 7.73
CA ALA A 40 -25.31 10.37 6.78
C ALA A 40 -26.78 9.90 6.91
N THR A 41 -27.02 8.73 7.49
CA THR A 41 -28.36 8.12 7.63
C THR A 41 -28.94 8.22 9.05
N GLY A 42 -28.25 8.89 9.98
CA GLY A 42 -28.70 9.10 11.36
C GLY A 42 -28.61 7.86 12.25
N GLY A 43 -27.71 6.92 11.95
CA GLY A 43 -27.65 5.61 12.60
C GLY A 43 -27.25 5.65 14.09
N ALA A 44 -27.68 4.62 14.82
CA ALA A 44 -27.31 4.41 16.22
C ALA A 44 -25.81 4.07 16.37
N ALA A 45 -25.25 4.28 17.57
CA ALA A 45 -23.82 4.03 17.82
C ALA A 45 -23.37 2.61 17.41
N LEU A 46 -24.20 1.59 17.64
CA LEU A 46 -23.91 0.22 17.25
C LEU A 46 -23.85 0.01 15.73
N THR A 47 -24.71 0.69 14.96
CA THR A 47 -24.71 0.59 13.49
C THR A 47 -23.52 1.33 12.89
N VAL A 48 -23.06 2.42 13.53
CA VAL A 48 -21.83 3.12 13.11
C VAL A 48 -20.60 2.22 13.29
N VAL A 49 -20.47 1.58 14.46
CA VAL A 49 -19.35 0.65 14.73
C VAL A 49 -19.38 -0.53 13.77
N ALA A 50 -20.55 -1.11 13.52
CA ALA A 50 -20.69 -2.20 12.57
C ALA A 50 -20.34 -1.76 11.14
N ALA A 51 -20.75 -0.57 10.70
CA ALA A 51 -20.39 -0.10 9.37
C ALA A 51 -18.90 0.20 9.22
N ILE A 52 -18.25 0.76 10.25
CA ILE A 52 -16.78 0.90 10.29
C ILE A 52 -16.12 -0.45 10.13
N ALA A 53 -16.53 -1.46 10.91
CA ALA A 53 -15.93 -2.79 10.89
C ALA A 53 -16.15 -3.51 9.54
N ALA A 54 -17.36 -3.42 8.98
CA ALA A 54 -17.68 -4.00 7.67
C ALA A 54 -16.88 -3.30 6.55
N GLY A 55 -16.85 -1.97 6.58
CA GLY A 55 -16.07 -1.16 5.65
C GLY A 55 -14.58 -1.47 5.72
N ALA A 56 -14.02 -1.53 6.93
CA ALA A 56 -12.62 -1.88 7.15
C ALA A 56 -12.31 -3.27 6.59
N ALA A 57 -13.10 -4.29 6.92
CA ALA A 57 -12.89 -5.65 6.43
C ALA A 57 -12.94 -5.74 4.89
N ALA A 58 -13.90 -5.07 4.26
CA ALA A 58 -14.01 -5.01 2.80
C ALA A 58 -12.83 -4.27 2.18
N GLY A 59 -12.45 -3.13 2.75
CA GLY A 59 -11.32 -2.33 2.30
C GLY A 59 -9.98 -3.06 2.45
N GLY A 60 -9.77 -3.77 3.56
CA GLY A 60 -8.57 -4.59 3.78
C GLY A 60 -8.42 -5.71 2.76
N GLY A 61 -9.51 -6.43 2.45
CA GLY A 61 -9.50 -7.46 1.41
C GLY A 61 -9.21 -6.91 0.02
N LEU A 62 -9.79 -5.74 -0.32
CA LEU A 62 -9.47 -5.05 -1.56
C LEU A 62 -7.99 -4.60 -1.59
N GLY A 63 -7.51 -4.04 -0.49
CA GLY A 63 -6.13 -3.61 -0.32
C GLY A 63 -5.14 -4.75 -0.55
N GLU A 64 -5.38 -5.91 0.05
CA GLU A 64 -4.56 -7.09 -0.17
C GLU A 64 -4.51 -7.46 -1.67
N VAL A 65 -5.67 -7.52 -2.35
CA VAL A 65 -5.74 -7.81 -3.79
C VAL A 65 -4.93 -6.80 -4.61
N LEU A 66 -5.09 -5.49 -4.34
CA LEU A 66 -4.35 -4.43 -5.02
C LEU A 66 -2.84 -4.57 -4.81
N GLY A 67 -2.40 -4.90 -3.59
CA GLY A 67 -0.98 -5.07 -3.30
C GLY A 67 -0.33 -6.28 -3.97
N THR A 68 -1.11 -7.24 -4.47
CA THR A 68 -0.61 -8.38 -5.28
C THR A 68 -0.53 -8.08 -6.78
N MET A 69 -1.02 -6.93 -7.24
CA MET A 69 -1.05 -6.61 -8.67
C MET A 69 0.35 -6.41 -9.25
N SER A 70 0.52 -6.63 -10.56
CA SER A 70 1.81 -6.48 -11.22
C SER A 70 2.34 -5.04 -11.22
N TRP A 71 1.43 -4.05 -11.18
CA TRP A 71 1.75 -2.63 -11.08
C TRP A 71 2.03 -2.16 -9.65
N ALA A 72 1.67 -2.94 -8.63
CA ALA A 72 1.92 -2.57 -7.26
C ALA A 72 3.43 -2.60 -6.98
N PRO A 73 3.98 -1.62 -6.23
CA PRO A 73 5.40 -1.60 -5.91
C PRO A 73 5.84 -2.91 -5.25
N ARG A 74 7.00 -3.39 -5.65
CA ARG A 74 7.69 -4.53 -5.02
C ARG A 74 9.05 -4.04 -4.55
N HIS A 75 9.47 -4.46 -3.38
CA HIS A 75 10.82 -4.20 -2.90
C HIS A 75 11.66 -5.47 -3.01
N VAL A 76 12.85 -5.33 -3.59
CA VAL A 76 13.80 -6.44 -3.72
C VAL A 76 14.42 -6.71 -2.36
N THR A 77 14.26 -7.93 -1.86
CA THR A 77 14.67 -8.33 -0.50
C THR A 77 15.84 -9.30 -0.51
N GLY A 78 16.32 -9.69 -1.69
CA GLY A 78 17.52 -10.49 -1.81
C GLY A 78 17.62 -11.20 -3.15
N SER A 79 18.22 -12.38 -3.16
CA SER A 79 18.48 -13.14 -4.39
C SER A 79 18.57 -14.64 -4.16
N LEU A 80 18.45 -15.37 -5.26
CA LEU A 80 18.62 -16.82 -5.31
C LEU A 80 20.11 -17.20 -5.20
N ILE A 81 20.47 -18.06 -4.26
CA ILE A 81 21.88 -18.35 -3.91
C ILE A 81 22.32 -19.80 -4.15
N LYS A 82 21.39 -20.73 -4.42
CA LYS A 82 21.73 -22.14 -4.70
C LYS A 82 20.75 -22.72 -5.72
N GLY A 83 21.26 -23.15 -6.88
CA GLY A 83 20.48 -23.78 -7.95
C GLY A 83 20.88 -25.23 -8.23
N SER A 84 20.58 -25.71 -9.44
CA SER A 84 20.99 -27.03 -9.94
C SER A 84 22.52 -27.15 -10.09
N PRO A 85 23.12 -28.32 -9.75
CA PRO A 85 24.56 -28.53 -9.92
C PRO A 85 24.99 -28.80 -11.36
N ASN A 86 24.07 -29.15 -12.27
CA ASN A 86 24.40 -29.64 -13.61
C ASN A 86 23.49 -29.12 -14.74
N VAL A 87 22.41 -28.41 -14.43
CA VAL A 87 21.57 -27.75 -15.42
C VAL A 87 21.74 -26.25 -15.30
N PHE A 88 22.15 -25.63 -16.41
CA PHE A 88 22.47 -24.21 -16.47
C PHE A 88 21.60 -23.53 -17.54
N ILE A 89 21.13 -22.33 -17.23
CA ILE A 89 20.38 -21.47 -18.15
C ILE A 89 21.16 -20.16 -18.24
N ASN A 90 21.60 -19.81 -19.45
CA ASN A 90 22.52 -18.70 -19.70
C ASN A 90 23.75 -18.73 -18.76
N SER A 91 24.39 -19.89 -18.64
CA SER A 91 25.58 -20.12 -17.81
C SER A 91 25.38 -19.90 -16.29
N ARG A 92 24.15 -19.75 -15.82
CA ARG A 92 23.80 -19.65 -14.40
C ARG A 92 23.00 -20.88 -14.01
N ALA A 93 23.23 -21.42 -12.81
CA ALA A 93 22.53 -22.63 -12.37
C ALA A 93 21.01 -22.41 -12.38
N ALA A 94 20.27 -23.36 -12.96
CA ALA A 94 18.81 -23.28 -13.06
C ALA A 94 18.16 -23.51 -11.69
N MET A 95 17.05 -22.83 -11.43
CA MET A 95 16.35 -22.90 -10.14
C MET A 95 15.26 -23.96 -10.15
N ARG A 96 15.08 -24.59 -8.99
CA ARG A 96 14.18 -25.72 -8.75
C ARG A 96 13.40 -25.48 -7.45
N ALA A 97 12.11 -25.80 -7.44
CA ALA A 97 11.33 -25.85 -6.20
C ALA A 97 11.95 -26.83 -5.19
N ILE A 98 11.66 -26.73 -3.90
CA ILE A 98 12.07 -27.63 -2.79
C ILE A 98 13.59 -27.71 -2.49
N LEU A 99 14.46 -27.66 -3.50
CA LEU A 99 15.91 -27.89 -3.34
C LEU A 99 16.75 -26.63 -3.44
N SER A 100 16.24 -25.61 -4.12
CA SER A 100 17.00 -24.38 -4.36
C SER A 100 16.76 -23.37 -3.26
N LEU A 101 17.74 -22.51 -3.00
CA LEU A 101 17.73 -21.59 -1.87
C LEU A 101 17.89 -20.14 -2.32
N GLY A 102 17.34 -19.21 -1.55
CA GLY A 102 17.52 -17.77 -1.68
C GLY A 102 17.65 -17.08 -0.32
N LEU A 103 18.28 -15.92 -0.31
CA LEU A 103 18.35 -15.05 0.87
C LEU A 103 17.25 -14.00 0.79
N CYS A 104 16.54 -13.78 1.89
CA CYS A 104 15.53 -12.74 2.03
C CYS A 104 15.86 -11.91 3.29
N SER A 105 15.99 -10.59 3.14
CA SER A 105 16.30 -9.65 4.21
C SER A 105 15.14 -9.40 5.18
N ASP A 106 13.90 -9.66 4.74
CA ASP A 106 12.69 -9.37 5.52
C ASP A 106 12.40 -10.41 6.60
N HIS A 107 13.14 -11.53 6.60
CA HIS A 107 12.97 -12.61 7.58
C HIS A 107 14.33 -12.97 8.16
N ALA A 108 14.44 -12.99 9.49
CA ALA A 108 15.62 -13.48 10.17
C ALA A 108 15.71 -15.00 10.06
N GLY A 109 16.93 -15.54 9.93
CA GLY A 109 17.19 -16.98 10.00
C GLY A 109 17.84 -17.57 8.74
N PRO A 110 17.71 -18.88 8.52
CA PRO A 110 18.39 -19.57 7.43
C PRO A 110 17.83 -19.16 6.05
N PRO A 111 18.60 -19.39 4.97
CA PRO A 111 18.12 -19.19 3.61
C PRO A 111 16.78 -19.89 3.36
N GLN A 112 15.90 -19.20 2.64
CA GLN A 112 14.57 -19.69 2.32
C GLN A 112 14.64 -20.63 1.12
N VAL A 113 13.81 -21.66 1.15
CA VAL A 113 13.67 -22.61 0.04
C VAL A 113 12.78 -22.01 -1.05
N VAL A 114 13.08 -22.27 -2.31
CA VAL A 114 12.15 -21.95 -3.41
C VAL A 114 10.97 -22.91 -3.33
N ALA A 115 9.76 -22.40 -3.14
CA ALA A 115 8.58 -23.21 -2.87
C ALA A 115 7.90 -23.73 -4.14
N GLN A 116 7.84 -22.89 -5.17
CA GLN A 116 7.06 -23.17 -6.38
C GLN A 116 7.89 -23.41 -7.64
N GLY A 117 7.29 -24.11 -8.59
CA GLY A 117 7.83 -24.33 -9.93
C GLY A 117 6.77 -24.89 -10.87
N SER A 118 7.18 -25.21 -12.11
CA SER A 118 6.32 -25.76 -13.15
C SER A 118 5.82 -27.18 -12.82
N SER A 119 4.53 -27.43 -13.06
CA SER A 119 3.93 -28.76 -12.97
C SER A 119 4.31 -29.71 -14.12
N THR A 120 4.86 -29.19 -15.21
CA THR A 120 5.13 -29.96 -16.44
C THR A 120 6.60 -30.05 -16.78
N VAL A 121 7.44 -29.13 -16.28
CA VAL A 121 8.87 -29.08 -16.56
C VAL A 121 9.67 -29.30 -15.29
N PHE A 122 10.55 -30.31 -15.33
CA PHE A 122 11.33 -30.74 -14.18
C PHE A 122 12.83 -30.63 -14.46
N ILE A 123 13.59 -30.15 -13.49
CA ILE A 123 15.05 -30.08 -13.50
C ILE A 123 15.55 -30.92 -12.33
N ASN A 124 16.31 -31.98 -12.62
CA ASN A 124 16.74 -32.99 -11.64
C ASN A 124 15.55 -33.55 -10.81
N SER A 125 14.48 -33.95 -11.50
CA SER A 125 13.27 -34.53 -10.91
C SER A 125 12.46 -33.59 -10.01
N GLN A 126 12.69 -32.28 -10.12
CA GLN A 126 12.03 -31.27 -9.29
C GLN A 126 11.45 -30.16 -10.17
N PRO A 127 10.25 -29.60 -9.88
CA PRO A 127 9.65 -28.52 -10.66
C PRO A 127 10.62 -27.37 -10.92
N ALA A 128 10.74 -26.98 -12.18
CA ALA A 128 11.60 -25.88 -12.59
C ALA A 128 10.97 -24.54 -12.19
N SER A 129 11.71 -23.70 -11.46
CA SER A 129 11.21 -22.42 -10.99
C SER A 129 11.44 -21.30 -12.01
N ARG A 130 10.57 -20.29 -11.97
CA ARG A 130 10.43 -19.23 -12.96
C ARG A 130 10.18 -17.89 -12.29
N LYS A 131 10.22 -16.81 -13.06
CA LYS A 131 9.70 -15.52 -12.64
C LYS A 131 8.26 -15.67 -12.13
N GLU A 132 7.92 -14.96 -11.06
CA GLU A 132 6.66 -15.02 -10.30
C GLU A 132 6.41 -16.32 -9.50
N ASP A 133 7.25 -17.37 -9.61
CA ASP A 133 7.17 -18.49 -8.66
C ASP A 133 7.66 -18.04 -7.28
N ARG A 134 7.06 -18.60 -6.21
CA ARG A 134 7.31 -18.17 -4.83
C ARG A 134 8.39 -18.96 -4.10
N MET A 135 8.97 -18.29 -3.12
CA MET A 135 9.77 -18.86 -2.04
C MET A 135 8.90 -19.26 -0.84
N MET A 136 9.44 -20.06 0.07
CA MET A 136 8.74 -20.51 1.29
C MET A 136 8.29 -19.35 2.18
N CYS A 137 9.00 -18.22 2.17
CA CYS A 137 8.61 -17.01 2.91
C CYS A 137 7.54 -16.17 2.19
N GLY A 138 7.11 -16.55 0.99
CA GLY A 138 6.12 -15.84 0.18
C GLY A 138 6.70 -14.88 -0.84
N ALA A 139 8.00 -14.56 -0.78
CA ALA A 139 8.68 -13.72 -1.77
C ALA A 139 8.60 -14.32 -3.18
N LEU A 140 8.40 -13.48 -4.18
CA LEU A 140 8.36 -13.84 -5.59
C LEU A 140 9.77 -13.81 -6.18
N ILE A 141 10.06 -14.71 -7.12
CA ILE A 141 11.22 -14.54 -7.99
C ILE A 141 10.92 -13.38 -8.96
N ASN A 142 11.65 -12.28 -8.80
CA ASN A 142 11.32 -11.00 -9.42
C ASN A 142 11.83 -10.88 -10.86
N ASP A 143 12.86 -11.65 -11.23
CA ASP A 143 13.44 -11.65 -12.57
C ASP A 143 13.83 -13.07 -13.02
N GLY A 144 14.13 -13.23 -14.32
CA GLY A 144 14.47 -14.52 -14.91
C GLY A 144 15.32 -14.41 -16.17
N SER A 145 15.40 -15.50 -16.92
CA SER A 145 16.10 -15.54 -18.21
C SER A 145 15.43 -14.63 -19.26
N PRO A 146 16.21 -13.85 -20.03
CA PRO A 146 15.66 -13.01 -21.09
C PRO A 146 15.18 -13.79 -22.33
N ASN A 147 15.58 -15.07 -22.46
CA ASN A 147 15.35 -15.84 -23.69
C ASN A 147 15.00 -17.32 -23.46
N VAL A 148 14.94 -17.80 -22.23
CA VAL A 148 14.48 -19.14 -21.89
C VAL A 148 13.23 -19.04 -21.05
N PHE A 149 12.14 -19.62 -21.55
CA PHE A 149 10.83 -19.59 -20.92
C PHE A 149 10.34 -21.00 -20.63
N ILE A 150 9.71 -21.19 -19.48
CA ILE A 150 9.20 -22.48 -19.00
C ILE A 150 7.69 -22.35 -18.78
N GLY A 151 6.93 -23.26 -19.38
CA GLY A 151 5.47 -23.30 -19.26
C GLY A 151 4.96 -24.16 -18.10
N GLY A 152 3.64 -24.30 -18.03
CA GLY A 152 2.94 -25.14 -17.06
C GLY A 152 2.43 -24.39 -15.82
N PRO A 153 1.30 -24.80 -15.21
CA PRO A 153 0.84 -24.24 -13.95
C PRO A 153 1.90 -24.27 -12.85
N ALA A 154 1.88 -23.29 -11.95
CA ALA A 154 2.74 -23.27 -10.77
C ALA A 154 2.22 -24.27 -9.72
N VAL A 155 3.11 -25.10 -9.18
CA VAL A 155 2.83 -26.04 -8.09
C VAL A 155 3.82 -25.83 -6.95
N GLY A 156 3.34 -26.00 -5.72
CA GLY A 156 4.14 -25.86 -4.50
C GLY A 156 3.43 -25.01 -3.45
N GLU A 157 3.53 -25.45 -2.20
CA GLU A 157 3.01 -24.74 -1.03
C GLU A 157 4.03 -23.75 -0.49
N PHE A 158 3.57 -22.60 -0.02
CA PHE A 158 4.40 -21.54 0.53
C PHE A 158 3.68 -20.84 1.69
N ASN A 159 4.41 -20.09 2.51
CA ASN A 159 3.80 -19.24 3.52
C ASN A 159 3.39 -17.91 2.88
N PRO A 160 2.09 -17.58 2.80
CA PRO A 160 1.66 -16.34 2.20
C PRO A 160 2.07 -15.12 3.03
N GLU A 161 2.30 -13.99 2.34
CA GLU A 161 2.71 -12.75 3.00
C GLU A 161 1.68 -12.24 4.01
N ILE A 162 0.39 -12.42 3.68
CA ILE A 162 -0.71 -12.32 4.62
C ILE A 162 -1.11 -13.73 5.04
N PRO A 163 -0.89 -14.10 6.31
CA PRO A 163 -1.31 -15.41 6.80
C PRO A 163 -2.82 -15.61 6.65
N ALA A 164 -3.23 -16.83 6.27
CA ALA A 164 -4.64 -17.13 6.03
C ALA A 164 -5.56 -16.82 7.23
N TRP A 165 -5.05 -16.96 8.47
CA TRP A 165 -5.82 -16.62 9.67
C TRP A 165 -6.21 -15.14 9.73
N VAL A 166 -5.38 -14.22 9.20
CA VAL A 166 -5.70 -12.79 9.12
C VAL A 166 -6.90 -12.57 8.21
N ASN A 167 -6.89 -13.20 7.03
CA ASN A 167 -7.98 -13.10 6.06
C ASN A 167 -9.28 -13.71 6.61
N TRP A 168 -9.20 -14.85 7.31
CA TRP A 168 -10.35 -15.45 7.98
C TRP A 168 -10.89 -14.58 9.13
N THR A 169 -10.01 -13.97 9.93
CA THR A 169 -10.41 -13.03 10.98
C THR A 169 -11.10 -11.81 10.37
N MET A 170 -10.55 -11.23 9.31
CA MET A 170 -11.14 -10.09 8.63
C MET A 170 -12.50 -10.43 8.03
N LEU A 171 -12.64 -11.60 7.39
CA LEU A 171 -13.91 -12.11 6.90
C LEU A 171 -14.92 -12.27 8.05
N ALA A 172 -14.52 -12.88 9.17
CA ALA A 172 -15.39 -13.08 10.33
C ALA A 172 -15.87 -11.74 10.91
N VAL A 173 -14.99 -10.75 11.02
CA VAL A 173 -15.35 -9.38 11.44
C VAL A 173 -16.33 -8.77 10.45
N GLY A 174 -16.06 -8.85 9.14
CA GLY A 174 -16.95 -8.33 8.11
C GLY A 174 -18.34 -8.99 8.13
N VAL A 175 -18.42 -10.31 8.32
CA VAL A 175 -19.68 -11.06 8.42
C VAL A 175 -20.43 -10.69 9.70
N ALA A 176 -19.77 -10.65 10.85
CA ALA A 176 -20.40 -10.27 12.11
C ALA A 176 -20.94 -8.83 12.06
N ALA A 177 -20.15 -7.91 11.51
CA ALA A 177 -20.55 -6.53 11.28
C ALA A 177 -21.75 -6.43 10.31
N THR A 178 -21.72 -7.16 9.21
CA THR A 178 -22.84 -7.23 8.27
C THR A 178 -24.09 -7.84 8.90
N ALA A 179 -23.94 -8.81 9.81
CA ALA A 179 -25.06 -9.40 10.54
C ALA A 179 -25.74 -8.38 11.45
N VAL A 180 -24.99 -7.44 12.04
CA VAL A 180 -25.54 -6.32 12.81
C VAL A 180 -26.29 -5.34 11.89
N LEU A 181 -25.76 -5.06 10.70
CA LEU A 181 -26.34 -4.09 9.76
C LEU A 181 -27.57 -4.60 9.02
N ALA A 182 -27.53 -5.85 8.55
CA ALA A 182 -28.50 -6.42 7.61
C ALA A 182 -29.12 -7.74 8.09
N GLY A 183 -28.72 -8.24 9.26
CA GLY A 183 -29.20 -9.50 9.80
C GLY A 183 -28.33 -10.72 9.42
N PRO A 184 -28.33 -11.77 10.24
CA PRO A 184 -27.41 -12.90 10.12
C PRO A 184 -27.59 -13.71 8.83
N ALA A 185 -28.83 -13.87 8.35
CA ALA A 185 -29.09 -14.60 7.11
C ALA A 185 -28.49 -13.91 5.89
N ILE A 186 -28.61 -12.58 5.80
CA ILE A 186 -28.03 -11.79 4.71
C ILE A 186 -26.49 -11.84 4.78
N ALA A 187 -25.91 -11.72 5.97
CA ALA A 187 -24.46 -11.74 6.14
C ALA A 187 -23.82 -13.07 5.75
N ILE A 188 -24.39 -14.20 6.21
CA ILE A 188 -23.86 -15.53 5.90
C ILE A 188 -24.04 -15.86 4.42
N LEU A 189 -25.22 -15.60 3.86
CA LEU A 189 -25.49 -15.87 2.44
C LEU A 189 -24.68 -14.94 1.53
N GLY A 190 -24.51 -13.67 1.89
CA GLY A 190 -23.64 -12.75 1.18
C GLY A 190 -22.18 -13.20 1.17
N ALA A 191 -21.64 -13.65 2.30
CA ALA A 191 -20.28 -14.19 2.37
C ALA A 191 -20.12 -15.48 1.55
N ALA A 192 -21.06 -16.42 1.66
CA ALA A 192 -21.04 -17.66 0.88
C ALA A 192 -21.16 -17.38 -0.63
N GLY A 193 -22.07 -16.48 -1.01
CA GLY A 193 -22.24 -16.02 -2.39
C GLY A 193 -20.97 -15.34 -2.91
N GLY A 194 -20.30 -14.54 -2.09
CA GLY A 194 -19.04 -13.91 -2.45
C GLY A 194 -17.88 -14.89 -2.61
N PHE A 195 -17.82 -15.94 -1.80
CA PHE A 195 -16.83 -17.01 -2.00
C PHE A 195 -17.07 -17.75 -3.32
N VAL A 196 -18.30 -18.22 -3.56
CA VAL A 196 -18.66 -18.94 -4.79
C VAL A 196 -18.47 -18.06 -6.03
N GLY A 197 -18.92 -16.81 -5.96
CA GLY A 197 -18.76 -15.84 -7.04
C GLY A 197 -17.28 -15.55 -7.32
N GLY A 198 -16.45 -15.46 -6.29
CA GLY A 198 -15.01 -15.27 -6.42
C GLY A 198 -14.33 -16.43 -7.13
N GLU A 199 -14.65 -17.68 -6.77
CA GLU A 199 -14.09 -18.87 -7.40
C GLU A 199 -14.49 -18.98 -8.88
N VAL A 200 -15.78 -18.72 -9.20
CA VAL A 200 -16.27 -18.66 -10.59
C VAL A 200 -15.56 -17.53 -11.35
N GLY A 201 -15.43 -16.36 -10.73
CA GLY A 201 -14.73 -15.21 -11.31
C GLY A 201 -13.25 -15.49 -11.58
N SER A 202 -12.56 -16.15 -10.65
CA SER A 202 -11.17 -16.59 -10.81
C SER A 202 -11.02 -17.61 -11.93
N TRP A 203 -11.92 -18.59 -12.02
CA TRP A 203 -11.91 -19.60 -13.08
C TRP A 203 -12.13 -19.00 -14.47
N VAL A 204 -13.13 -18.12 -14.61
CA VAL A 204 -13.38 -17.40 -15.88
C VAL A 204 -12.19 -16.50 -16.20
N GLY A 205 -11.71 -15.74 -15.22
CA GLY A 205 -10.60 -14.81 -15.37
C GLY A 205 -9.30 -15.50 -15.76
N GLY A 206 -8.99 -16.66 -15.19
CA GLY A 206 -7.80 -17.45 -15.52
C GLY A 206 -7.86 -17.98 -16.96
N LYS A 207 -9.06 -18.34 -17.46
CA LYS A 207 -9.24 -18.74 -18.86
C LYS A 207 -9.12 -17.59 -19.85
N VAL A 208 -9.65 -16.41 -19.50
CA VAL A 208 -9.73 -15.25 -20.40
C VAL A 208 -8.43 -14.45 -20.40
N PHE A 209 -7.89 -14.16 -19.23
CA PHE A 209 -6.74 -13.27 -19.03
C PHE A 209 -5.43 -14.02 -18.73
N GLY A 210 -5.50 -15.32 -18.47
CA GLY A 210 -4.36 -16.16 -18.10
C GLY A 210 -4.19 -16.32 -16.59
N GLU A 211 -3.67 -17.47 -16.17
CA GLU A 211 -3.41 -17.76 -14.76
C GLU A 211 -2.36 -16.81 -14.18
N GLY A 212 -2.65 -16.26 -13.00
CA GLY A 212 -1.80 -15.31 -12.28
C GLY A 212 -1.87 -13.86 -12.80
N SER A 213 -2.60 -13.60 -13.88
CA SER A 213 -2.75 -12.27 -14.45
C SER A 213 -3.55 -11.32 -13.53
N ASP A 214 -3.31 -10.03 -13.68
CA ASP A 214 -4.11 -9.02 -12.97
C ASP A 214 -5.59 -9.06 -13.41
N GLY A 215 -5.87 -9.43 -14.67
CA GLY A 215 -7.24 -9.63 -15.16
C GLY A 215 -7.98 -10.77 -14.44
N GLN A 216 -7.28 -11.87 -14.10
CA GLN A 216 -7.86 -12.93 -13.27
C GLN A 216 -8.21 -12.42 -11.87
N LYS A 217 -7.31 -11.66 -11.24
CA LYS A 217 -7.52 -11.11 -9.88
C LYS A 217 -8.73 -10.17 -9.85
N TRP A 218 -8.88 -9.32 -10.87
CA TRP A 218 -10.06 -8.47 -11.03
C TRP A 218 -11.34 -9.26 -11.27
N SER A 219 -11.27 -10.33 -12.06
CA SER A 219 -12.42 -11.21 -12.31
C SER A 219 -12.87 -11.93 -11.05
N MET A 220 -11.91 -12.40 -10.24
CA MET A 220 -12.17 -12.98 -8.91
C MET A 220 -12.85 -11.97 -7.98
N LEU A 221 -12.32 -10.75 -7.88
CA LEU A 221 -12.91 -9.69 -7.06
C LEU A 221 -14.33 -9.34 -7.54
N GLY A 222 -14.51 -9.09 -8.85
CA GLY A 222 -15.81 -8.76 -9.43
C GLY A 222 -16.83 -9.88 -9.25
N GLY A 223 -16.42 -11.13 -9.46
CA GLY A 223 -17.24 -12.30 -9.20
C GLY A 223 -17.66 -12.40 -7.73
N SER A 224 -16.74 -12.13 -6.80
CA SER A 224 -17.04 -12.12 -5.37
C SER A 224 -18.06 -11.05 -4.99
N LEU A 225 -17.91 -9.83 -5.50
CA LEU A 225 -18.87 -8.75 -5.27
C LEU A 225 -20.26 -9.07 -5.83
N LEU A 226 -20.33 -9.58 -7.07
CA LEU A 226 -21.59 -9.95 -7.72
C LEU A 226 -22.28 -11.13 -7.03
N GLY A 227 -21.52 -12.16 -6.68
CA GLY A 227 -22.03 -13.34 -5.97
C GLY A 227 -22.57 -12.98 -4.59
N GLY A 228 -21.86 -12.13 -3.85
CA GLY A 228 -22.30 -11.66 -2.53
C GLY A 228 -23.55 -10.81 -2.61
N ALA A 229 -23.61 -9.85 -3.54
CA ALA A 229 -24.79 -9.01 -3.75
C ALA A 229 -26.01 -9.83 -4.21
N GLY A 230 -25.82 -10.78 -5.13
CA GLY A 230 -26.87 -11.68 -5.61
C GLY A 230 -27.45 -12.55 -4.49
N ALA A 231 -26.59 -13.17 -3.68
CA ALA A 231 -27.01 -14.01 -2.57
C ALA A 231 -27.71 -13.20 -1.46
N ALA A 232 -27.20 -12.02 -1.12
CA ALA A 232 -27.84 -11.11 -0.17
C ALA A 232 -29.23 -10.66 -0.63
N LYS A 233 -29.40 -10.34 -1.93
CA LYS A 233 -30.71 -9.98 -2.50
C LYS A 233 -31.70 -11.15 -2.46
N GLY A 234 -31.24 -12.36 -2.76
CA GLY A 234 -32.04 -13.58 -2.64
C GLY A 234 -32.51 -13.83 -1.19
N ALA A 235 -31.63 -13.60 -0.21
CA ALA A 235 -31.94 -13.73 1.21
C ALA A 235 -33.01 -12.72 1.66
N GLY A 236 -32.91 -11.46 1.20
CA GLY A 236 -33.90 -10.42 1.50
C GLY A 236 -35.31 -10.73 1.00
N LEU A 237 -35.44 -11.48 -0.11
CA LEU A 237 -36.72 -11.94 -0.65
C LEU A 237 -37.35 -13.08 0.17
N VAL A 238 -36.53 -13.94 0.79
CA VAL A 238 -37.00 -15.08 1.61
C VAL A 238 -37.29 -14.66 3.06
N GLY A 239 -36.54 -13.68 3.60
CA GLY A 239 -36.63 -13.27 5.00
C GLY A 239 -37.72 -12.26 5.35
N GLY A 240 -38.56 -11.81 4.40
CA GLY A 240 -39.64 -10.84 4.67
C GLY A 240 -39.17 -9.46 5.16
N ALA A 241 -37.87 -9.14 5.06
CA ALA A 241 -37.30 -7.88 5.49
C ALA A 241 -37.65 -6.75 4.52
N LYS A 242 -38.85 -6.17 4.69
CA LYS A 242 -39.24 -4.89 4.09
C LYS A 242 -38.38 -3.77 4.70
N GLY A 243 -37.19 -3.55 4.15
CA GLY A 243 -36.30 -2.47 4.59
C GLY A 243 -35.00 -2.35 3.78
N ALA A 244 -34.53 -3.42 3.13
CA ALA A 244 -33.28 -3.39 2.36
C ALA A 244 -33.44 -2.79 0.93
N GLY A 245 -34.52 -2.04 0.69
CA GLY A 245 -34.93 -1.58 -0.65
C GLY A 245 -34.44 -0.19 -1.06
N SER A 246 -33.74 0.57 -0.22
CA SER A 246 -33.46 1.99 -0.50
C SER A 246 -32.00 2.44 -0.40
N VAL A 247 -31.01 1.54 -0.32
CA VAL A 247 -29.57 1.92 -0.31
C VAL A 247 -28.81 1.39 -1.52
N ALA A 248 -29.43 0.55 -2.34
CA ALA A 248 -28.91 0.22 -3.67
C ALA A 248 -29.29 1.31 -4.68
N GLY A 249 -28.80 2.53 -4.44
CA GLY A 249 -28.71 3.52 -5.51
C GLY A 249 -27.77 2.95 -6.58
N GLU A 250 -28.20 3.04 -7.85
CA GLU A 250 -27.37 2.74 -9.01
C GLU A 250 -26.08 3.56 -8.94
N ILE A 251 -25.03 2.98 -8.38
CA ILE A 251 -23.67 3.43 -8.64
C ILE A 251 -23.06 2.29 -9.41
N SER A 252 -22.81 2.52 -10.70
CA SER A 252 -22.09 1.55 -11.51
C SER A 252 -20.79 1.23 -10.77
N ALA A 253 -20.47 -0.05 -10.58
CA ALA A 253 -19.27 -0.46 -9.86
C ALA A 253 -17.98 0.14 -10.48
N GLY A 254 -18.06 0.59 -11.73
CA GLY A 254 -17.02 1.37 -12.42
C GLY A 254 -16.94 2.83 -11.95
N GLU A 255 -18.05 3.54 -11.75
CA GLU A 255 -18.06 4.89 -11.19
C GLU A 255 -17.76 4.90 -9.70
N ALA A 256 -18.18 3.90 -8.91
CA ALA A 256 -17.80 3.82 -7.51
C ALA A 256 -16.29 3.56 -7.33
N ALA A 257 -15.67 2.79 -8.23
CA ALA A 257 -14.23 2.55 -8.23
C ALA A 257 -13.46 3.77 -8.78
N ALA A 258 -13.99 4.46 -9.79
CA ALA A 258 -13.43 5.71 -10.31
C ALA A 258 -13.59 6.88 -9.33
N ASP A 259 -14.71 6.97 -8.62
CA ASP A 259 -14.97 7.91 -7.52
C ASP A 259 -14.31 7.49 -6.22
N ALA A 260 -13.95 6.22 -6.02
CA ALA A 260 -13.06 5.81 -4.94
C ALA A 260 -11.60 6.14 -5.26
N LEU A 261 -11.19 6.06 -6.54
CA LEU A 261 -9.89 6.52 -7.00
C LEU A 261 -9.80 8.05 -7.06
N ALA A 262 -10.88 8.76 -7.41
CA ALA A 262 -10.99 10.21 -7.39
C ALA A 262 -11.33 10.77 -6.00
N GLY A 263 -12.01 9.98 -5.17
CA GLY A 263 -12.34 10.25 -3.76
C GLY A 263 -11.22 9.88 -2.78
N THR A 264 -10.07 9.43 -3.28
CA THR A 264 -8.78 9.48 -2.56
C THR A 264 -8.35 10.91 -2.23
N LEU A 265 -9.07 11.90 -2.76
CA LEU A 265 -8.90 13.29 -2.39
C LEU A 265 -9.89 13.69 -1.28
N PRO A 266 -9.53 13.74 0.01
CA PRO A 266 -10.42 14.27 1.02
C PRO A 266 -10.87 15.68 0.64
N LYS A 267 -12.19 15.87 0.69
CA LYS A 267 -12.83 17.17 0.51
C LYS A 267 -12.20 18.19 1.46
N ALA A 268 -11.93 19.38 0.93
CA ALA A 268 -11.45 20.52 1.69
C ALA A 268 -12.39 20.76 2.89
N GLY A 269 -11.93 20.47 4.11
CA GLY A 269 -12.66 20.73 5.36
C GLY A 269 -12.80 19.58 6.36
N ALA A 270 -12.42 18.34 6.03
CA ALA A 270 -12.41 17.24 7.01
C ALA A 270 -11.25 17.40 8.01
N THR A 271 -11.48 17.25 9.31
CA THR A 271 -10.43 17.31 10.36
C THR A 271 -9.36 16.23 10.12
N SER A 272 -8.07 16.60 10.12
CA SER A 272 -6.95 15.66 10.00
C SER A 272 -6.65 15.00 11.35
N PRO A 273 -6.24 13.72 11.41
CA PRO A 273 -5.65 13.15 12.63
C PRO A 273 -4.35 13.85 13.05
N PHE A 274 -3.76 14.66 12.16
CA PHE A 274 -2.57 15.47 12.39
C PHE A 274 -2.90 16.95 12.69
N ASP A 275 -4.17 17.31 12.92
CA ASP A 275 -4.54 18.70 13.16
C ASP A 275 -3.81 19.27 14.39
N TYR A 276 -3.16 20.43 14.24
CA TYR A 276 -2.49 21.12 15.35
C TYR A 276 -2.63 22.65 15.26
N VAL A 277 -2.30 23.34 16.35
CA VAL A 277 -2.34 24.79 16.45
C VAL A 277 -0.91 25.33 16.47
N VAL A 278 -0.67 26.40 15.70
CA VAL A 278 0.58 27.16 15.71
C VAL A 278 0.38 28.50 16.39
N ASP A 279 1.34 28.90 17.21
CA ASP A 279 1.23 30.10 18.07
C ASP A 279 1.23 31.41 17.29
N SER A 280 1.85 31.44 16.11
CA SER A 280 1.91 32.64 15.26
C SER A 280 1.92 32.28 13.78
N MET A 281 1.42 33.20 12.96
CA MET A 281 1.42 33.05 11.50
C MET A 281 2.85 33.18 10.96
N PRO A 282 3.34 32.22 10.15
CA PRO A 282 4.63 32.34 9.48
C PRO A 282 4.72 33.57 8.57
N ALA A 283 5.90 34.18 8.51
CA ALA A 283 6.14 35.43 7.77
C ALA A 283 6.02 35.28 6.24
N ASP A 284 6.04 34.05 5.72
CA ASP A 284 5.88 33.72 4.31
C ASP A 284 4.41 33.51 3.88
N LEU A 285 3.46 33.72 4.80
CA LEU A 285 2.02 33.69 4.55
C LEU A 285 1.38 35.06 4.78
N VAL A 286 0.31 35.32 4.03
CA VAL A 286 -0.58 36.47 4.22
C VAL A 286 -2.02 35.99 4.38
N SER A 287 -2.78 36.61 5.28
CA SER A 287 -4.21 36.34 5.40
C SER A 287 -4.94 36.79 4.14
N ASN A 288 -5.73 35.89 3.56
CA ASN A 288 -6.46 36.13 2.33
C ASN A 288 -7.82 35.42 2.39
N PRO A 289 -8.94 36.14 2.41
CA PRO A 289 -10.27 35.54 2.50
C PRO A 289 -10.66 34.71 1.28
N LYS A 290 -9.93 34.85 0.15
CA LYS A 290 -10.10 34.01 -1.03
C LYS A 290 -9.29 32.71 -0.98
N GLY A 291 -8.32 32.60 -0.06
CA GLY A 291 -7.59 31.35 0.15
C GLY A 291 -8.51 30.30 0.76
N VAL A 292 -8.39 29.05 0.32
CA VAL A 292 -9.28 27.95 0.74
C VAL A 292 -9.30 27.78 2.27
N TYR A 293 -8.18 28.00 2.93
CA TYR A 293 -8.05 27.99 4.39
C TYR A 293 -7.80 29.38 5.01
N GLY A 294 -8.10 30.46 4.27
CA GLY A 294 -7.98 31.85 4.74
C GLY A 294 -6.58 32.47 4.63
N TYR A 295 -5.65 31.78 3.96
CA TYR A 295 -4.27 32.24 3.77
C TYR A 295 -3.79 31.96 2.34
N THR A 296 -2.85 32.78 1.87
CA THR A 296 -2.08 32.54 0.64
C THR A 296 -0.60 32.83 0.90
N PRO A 297 0.33 32.20 0.15
CA PRO A 297 1.75 32.51 0.26
C PRO A 297 2.04 33.95 -0.19
N VAL A 298 3.04 34.57 0.43
CA VAL A 298 3.61 35.84 -0.03
C VAL A 298 4.28 35.62 -1.39
N GLU A 299 4.12 36.58 -2.31
CA GLU A 299 4.71 36.50 -3.65
C GLU A 299 6.24 36.28 -3.59
N GLY A 300 6.74 35.32 -4.37
CA GLY A 300 8.17 34.96 -4.39
C GLY A 300 8.64 33.99 -3.30
N SER A 301 7.78 33.65 -2.32
CA SER A 301 8.08 32.66 -1.28
C SER A 301 8.24 31.23 -1.84
N GLU A 302 8.59 30.27 -0.98
CA GLU A 302 8.78 28.86 -1.38
C GLU A 302 7.50 28.22 -1.94
N PHE A 303 6.34 28.63 -1.45
CA PHE A 303 5.03 28.04 -1.77
C PHE A 303 4.23 28.87 -2.79
N ALA A 304 4.81 29.95 -3.30
CA ALA A 304 4.24 30.76 -4.37
C ALA A 304 4.61 30.22 -5.77
N ALA A 305 3.76 30.49 -6.75
CA ALA A 305 4.09 30.27 -8.15
C ALA A 305 5.30 31.15 -8.55
N PRO A 306 6.22 30.67 -9.41
CA PRO A 306 6.19 29.41 -10.15
C PRO A 306 6.84 28.21 -9.41
N LYS A 307 7.41 28.42 -8.21
CA LYS A 307 8.15 27.36 -7.49
C LYS A 307 7.24 26.23 -7.03
N TRP A 308 6.03 26.58 -6.61
CA TRP A 308 4.98 25.63 -6.24
C TRP A 308 3.71 25.98 -7.02
N PRO A 309 3.38 25.27 -8.12
CA PRO A 309 2.33 25.66 -9.05
C PRO A 309 0.94 25.24 -8.55
N VAL A 310 0.56 25.69 -7.36
CA VAL A 310 -0.77 25.48 -6.77
C VAL A 310 -1.47 26.83 -6.63
N ASP A 311 -2.67 26.94 -7.17
CA ASP A 311 -3.58 28.05 -6.89
C ASP A 311 -4.27 27.81 -5.54
N TRP A 312 -3.78 28.50 -4.50
CA TRP A 312 -4.29 28.39 -3.14
C TRP A 312 -5.70 28.96 -2.93
N THR A 313 -6.29 29.57 -3.97
CA THR A 313 -7.70 30.00 -3.99
C THR A 313 -8.62 28.98 -4.66
N ASN A 314 -8.05 27.97 -5.35
CA ASN A 314 -8.78 26.91 -6.01
C ASN A 314 -8.97 25.70 -5.08
N ALA A 315 -10.21 25.41 -4.72
CA ALA A 315 -10.55 24.34 -3.77
C ALA A 315 -10.06 22.95 -4.20
N GLU A 316 -10.09 22.64 -5.49
CA GLU A 316 -9.67 21.33 -6.02
C GLU A 316 -8.15 21.17 -5.94
N GLN A 317 -7.40 22.21 -6.34
CA GLN A 317 -5.94 22.18 -6.26
C GLN A 317 -5.45 22.13 -4.81
N VAL A 318 -6.09 22.86 -3.89
CA VAL A 318 -5.76 22.81 -2.47
C VAL A 318 -6.12 21.46 -1.85
N ALA A 319 -7.24 20.85 -2.25
CA ALA A 319 -7.57 19.50 -1.83
C ALA A 319 -6.48 18.51 -2.27
N ASN A 320 -6.03 18.56 -3.52
CA ASN A 320 -4.92 17.73 -4.01
C ASN A 320 -3.63 17.92 -3.20
N ALA A 321 -3.23 19.18 -2.98
CA ALA A 321 -2.06 19.52 -2.19
C ALA A 321 -2.16 19.02 -0.74
N ARG A 322 -3.35 19.08 -0.15
CA ARG A 322 -3.64 18.57 1.18
C ARG A 322 -3.41 17.07 1.30
N ASN A 323 -3.65 16.28 0.26
CA ASN A 323 -3.59 14.81 0.36
C ASN A 323 -2.16 14.30 0.34
N VAL A 324 -1.39 14.85 -0.61
CA VAL A 324 0.06 14.72 -0.62
C VAL A 324 0.65 15.13 0.73
N ARG A 325 0.05 16.15 1.37
CA ARG A 325 0.48 16.61 2.68
C ARG A 325 0.08 15.68 3.83
N LEU A 326 -1.09 15.07 3.80
CA LEU A 326 -1.51 14.06 4.78
C LEU A 326 -0.63 12.81 4.72
N GLU A 327 -0.31 12.32 3.52
CA GLU A 327 0.66 11.21 3.34
C GLU A 327 2.04 11.58 3.88
N TYR A 328 2.47 12.83 3.69
CA TYR A 328 3.72 13.32 4.26
C TYR A 328 3.71 13.29 5.80
N HIS A 329 2.60 13.69 6.43
CA HIS A 329 2.45 13.64 7.89
C HIS A 329 2.40 12.21 8.43
N GLN A 330 1.77 11.27 7.72
CA GLN A 330 1.82 9.87 8.08
C GLN A 330 3.28 9.35 8.09
N GLY A 331 4.06 9.66 7.06
CA GLY A 331 5.48 9.29 7.03
C GLY A 331 6.29 9.90 8.19
N LEU A 332 6.00 11.14 8.60
CA LEU A 332 6.63 11.74 9.78
C LEU A 332 6.22 11.06 11.09
N ALA A 333 4.96 10.64 11.20
CA ALA A 333 4.46 9.90 12.36
C ALA A 333 5.13 8.52 12.47
N ASP A 334 5.28 7.82 11.34
CA ASP A 334 5.99 6.54 11.26
C ASP A 334 7.48 6.71 11.64
N GLU A 335 8.16 7.74 11.11
CA GLU A 335 9.54 8.09 11.47
C GLU A 335 9.66 8.42 12.98
N SER A 336 8.66 9.11 13.56
CA SER A 336 8.63 9.45 14.98
C SER A 336 8.39 8.23 15.88
N ALA A 337 7.51 7.32 15.47
CA ALA A 337 7.28 6.05 16.16
C ALA A 337 8.55 5.20 16.13
N TRP A 338 9.21 5.10 14.97
CA TRP A 338 10.49 4.41 14.85
C TRP A 338 11.58 4.99 15.75
N VAL A 339 11.67 6.33 15.87
CA VAL A 339 12.59 6.98 16.84
C VAL A 339 12.26 6.56 18.27
N SER A 340 10.98 6.53 18.63
CA SER A 340 10.53 6.11 19.96
C SER A 340 10.93 4.66 20.26
N ASP A 341 10.75 3.76 19.30
CA ASP A 341 11.12 2.35 19.43
C ASP A 341 12.64 2.18 19.57
N MET A 342 13.42 2.94 18.80
CA MET A 342 14.88 2.93 18.90
C MET A 342 15.35 3.42 20.28
N ARG A 343 14.75 4.48 20.82
CA ARG A 343 15.02 4.95 22.19
C ARG A 343 14.65 3.89 23.22
N ALA A 344 13.50 3.24 23.06
CA ALA A 344 13.04 2.18 23.96
C ALA A 344 13.97 0.95 23.95
N SER A 345 14.60 0.65 22.81
CA SER A 345 15.60 -0.41 22.69
C SER A 345 16.99 -0.03 23.21
N GLY A 346 17.18 1.20 23.71
CA GLY A 346 18.43 1.67 24.29
C GLY A 346 19.45 2.18 23.28
N ALA A 347 19.04 2.47 22.04
CA ALA A 347 19.93 3.08 21.05
C ALA A 347 20.34 4.50 21.46
N SER A 348 21.58 4.89 21.15
CA SER A 348 22.05 6.26 21.41
C SER A 348 21.43 7.27 20.45
N GLU A 349 21.22 8.51 20.90
CA GLU A 349 20.68 9.60 20.07
C GLU A 349 21.56 9.86 18.82
N GLU A 350 22.87 9.62 18.90
CA GLU A 350 23.75 9.68 17.72
C GLU A 350 23.40 8.60 16.69
N THR A 351 23.17 7.36 17.14
CA THR A 351 22.80 6.24 16.25
C THR A 351 21.46 6.52 15.56
N ILE A 352 20.48 6.97 16.35
CA ILE A 352 19.15 7.33 15.86
C ILE A 352 19.26 8.49 14.86
N GLY A 353 20.04 9.52 15.20
CA GLY A 353 20.28 10.69 14.36
C GLY A 353 20.93 10.35 13.02
N ARG A 354 21.87 9.40 12.99
CA ARG A 354 22.48 8.94 11.73
C ARG A 354 21.47 8.21 10.85
N GLN A 355 20.77 7.24 11.43
CA GLN A 355 19.82 6.39 10.71
C GLN A 355 18.61 7.19 10.20
N ILE A 356 18.09 8.15 10.97
CA ILE A 356 16.98 8.99 10.49
C ILE A 356 17.40 9.88 9.33
N VAL A 357 18.63 10.39 9.32
CA VAL A 357 19.15 11.17 8.18
C VAL A 357 19.22 10.32 6.92
N ASP A 358 19.67 9.07 7.05
CA ASP A 358 19.72 8.13 5.93
C ASP A 358 18.31 7.78 5.42
N MET A 359 17.37 7.48 6.32
CA MET A 359 15.97 7.23 5.95
C MET A 359 15.35 8.43 5.23
N ARG A 360 15.54 9.65 5.76
CA ARG A 360 15.04 10.89 5.14
C ARG A 360 15.64 11.12 3.76
N ASN A 361 16.93 10.85 3.59
CA ASN A 361 17.59 10.93 2.31
C ASN A 361 17.00 9.91 1.32
N GLN A 362 16.81 8.66 1.72
CA GLN A 362 16.22 7.61 0.88
C GLN A 362 14.76 7.92 0.50
N THR A 363 13.93 8.35 1.44
CA THR A 363 12.54 8.78 1.21
C THR A 363 12.48 9.97 0.26
N ARG A 364 13.44 10.89 0.32
CA ARG A 364 13.52 11.99 -0.65
C ARG A 364 13.89 11.48 -2.03
N MET A 365 14.79 10.52 -2.12
CA MET A 365 15.25 9.96 -3.39
C MET A 365 14.15 9.17 -4.12
N SER A 366 13.31 8.42 -3.39
CA SER A 366 12.22 7.63 -3.99
C SER A 366 11.15 8.48 -4.68
N LYS A 367 11.10 9.78 -4.38
CA LYS A 367 10.15 10.73 -5.00
C LYS A 367 10.61 11.27 -6.36
N TYR A 368 11.84 10.99 -6.79
CA TYR A 368 12.35 11.43 -8.09
C TYR A 368 12.27 10.30 -9.11
N ALA A 369 11.86 10.63 -10.34
CA ALA A 369 11.92 9.71 -11.46
C ALA A 369 13.38 9.31 -11.76
N GLU A 370 13.59 8.07 -12.22
CA GLU A 370 14.92 7.49 -12.41
C GLU A 370 15.80 8.32 -13.37
N ASP A 371 15.20 8.93 -14.38
CA ASP A 371 15.88 9.79 -15.36
C ASP A 371 16.41 11.10 -14.75
N LYS A 372 15.85 11.55 -13.61
CA LYS A 372 16.27 12.76 -12.88
C LYS A 372 17.32 12.47 -11.82
N LEU A 373 17.53 11.21 -11.44
CA LEU A 373 18.46 10.82 -10.39
C LEU A 373 19.92 11.24 -10.68
N PRO A 374 20.47 11.10 -11.90
CA PRO A 374 21.86 11.50 -12.18
C PRO A 374 22.12 12.98 -11.92
N MET A 375 21.27 13.87 -12.41
CA MET A 375 21.39 15.32 -12.17
C MET A 375 21.24 15.66 -10.68
N LEU A 376 20.32 14.98 -9.99
CA LEU A 376 20.14 15.15 -8.55
C LEU A 376 21.38 14.71 -7.76
N TYR A 377 22.02 13.61 -8.16
CA TYR A 377 23.24 13.11 -7.56
C TYR A 377 24.40 14.08 -7.73
N GLU A 378 24.61 14.62 -8.93
CA GLU A 378 25.63 15.64 -9.17
C GLU A 378 25.41 16.88 -8.31
N ARG A 379 24.17 17.39 -8.25
CA ARG A 379 23.80 18.53 -7.40
C ARG A 379 24.06 18.24 -5.92
N ASN A 380 23.67 17.06 -5.44
CA ASN A 380 23.83 16.69 -4.03
C ASN A 380 25.30 16.49 -3.68
N MET A 381 26.09 15.87 -4.56
CA MET A 381 27.54 15.74 -4.39
C MET A 381 28.21 17.12 -4.32
N ALA A 382 27.84 18.06 -5.18
CA ALA A 382 28.40 19.42 -5.16
C ALA A 382 28.04 20.19 -3.89
N LYS A 383 26.83 20.00 -3.33
CA LYS A 383 26.33 20.76 -2.18
C LYS A 383 26.66 20.14 -0.82
N TYR A 384 26.63 18.82 -0.72
CA TYR A 384 26.70 18.08 0.54
C TYR A 384 27.87 17.08 0.59
N GLY A 385 28.59 16.87 -0.51
CA GLY A 385 29.61 15.81 -0.60
C GLY A 385 29.05 14.39 -0.54
N ASN A 386 27.72 14.23 -0.59
CA ASN A 386 27.03 12.95 -0.51
C ASN A 386 25.92 12.89 -1.58
N LYS A 387 25.88 11.77 -2.30
CA LYS A 387 24.96 11.47 -3.39
C LYS A 387 23.49 11.59 -2.96
N TYR A 388 23.18 11.15 -1.75
CA TYR A 388 21.80 11.01 -1.29
C TYR A 388 21.24 12.31 -0.66
N GLY A 389 22.10 13.17 -0.13
CA GLY A 389 21.69 14.42 0.50
C GLY A 389 22.63 14.89 1.61
N PRO A 390 22.16 15.76 2.52
CA PRO A 390 22.97 16.19 3.66
C PRO A 390 23.41 14.99 4.51
N THR A 391 24.66 15.03 4.98
CA THR A 391 25.19 14.04 5.91
C THR A 391 24.74 14.34 7.34
N TYR A 392 24.83 13.33 8.21
CA TYR A 392 24.56 13.51 9.63
C TYR A 392 25.47 14.59 10.23
N GLU A 393 26.75 14.61 9.88
CA GLU A 393 27.74 15.57 10.37
C GLU A 393 27.37 17.01 10.00
N ALA A 394 26.92 17.24 8.77
CA ALA A 394 26.49 18.55 8.32
C ALA A 394 25.23 19.02 9.06
N LEU A 395 24.32 18.10 9.38
CA LEU A 395 23.10 18.40 10.14
C LEU A 395 23.40 18.59 11.62
N LEU A 396 24.35 17.85 12.18
CA LEU A 396 24.82 18.01 13.55
C LEU A 396 25.47 19.38 13.74
N GLN A 397 26.28 19.84 12.78
CA GLN A 397 26.84 21.19 12.79
C GLN A 397 25.74 22.28 12.73
N LYS A 398 24.66 22.02 11.97
CA LYS A 398 23.54 22.97 11.82
C LYS A 398 22.62 23.03 13.04
N TYR A 399 22.32 21.89 13.65
CA TYR A 399 21.33 21.78 14.74
C TYR A 399 21.95 21.61 16.12
N GLY A 400 23.28 21.50 16.23
CA GLY A 400 24.04 21.56 17.47
C GLY A 400 24.03 20.29 18.32
N SER A 401 23.03 19.41 18.18
CA SER A 401 22.96 18.15 18.92
C SER A 401 22.29 17.03 18.14
N PRO A 402 22.52 15.75 18.49
CA PRO A 402 21.82 14.61 17.91
C PRO A 402 20.30 14.71 18.03
N GLU A 403 19.79 15.18 19.17
CA GLU A 403 18.36 15.40 19.42
C GLU A 403 17.82 16.49 18.49
N GLY A 404 18.60 17.56 18.26
CA GLY A 404 18.27 18.60 17.29
C GLY A 404 18.18 18.08 15.86
N VAL A 405 19.05 17.14 15.48
CA VAL A 405 18.99 16.47 14.18
C VAL A 405 17.75 15.59 14.06
N ILE A 406 17.44 14.80 15.09
CA ILE A 406 16.25 13.93 15.12
C ILE A 406 14.98 14.78 15.03
N ALA A 407 14.86 15.83 15.84
CA ALA A 407 13.74 16.75 15.81
C ALA A 407 13.59 17.46 14.45
N ALA A 408 14.71 17.77 13.79
CA ALA A 408 14.67 18.32 12.44
C ALA A 408 14.24 17.31 11.36
N GLY A 409 14.48 16.01 11.59
CA GLY A 409 14.07 14.91 10.71
C GLY A 409 12.58 14.65 10.76
N THR A 410 11.97 14.72 11.94
CA THR A 410 10.56 14.38 12.18
C THR A 410 9.60 15.57 12.16
N ARG A 411 10.09 16.82 12.05
CA ARG A 411 9.23 18.00 11.99
C ARG A 411 8.63 18.25 10.61
N SER A 412 7.42 18.83 10.59
CA SER A 412 6.77 19.35 9.40
C SER A 412 7.11 20.85 9.15
N ASN A 413 6.61 21.39 8.05
CA ASN A 413 6.69 22.82 7.74
C ASN A 413 5.32 23.48 8.03
N PRO A 414 5.23 24.37 9.03
CA PRO A 414 3.99 25.01 9.43
C PRO A 414 3.27 25.77 8.30
N SER A 415 3.99 26.46 7.42
CA SER A 415 3.39 27.28 6.37
C SER A 415 2.57 26.44 5.38
N MET A 416 3.11 25.27 4.98
CA MET A 416 2.37 24.31 4.15
C MET A 416 1.23 23.65 4.90
N ASP A 417 1.38 23.39 6.19
CA ASP A 417 0.32 22.79 7.00
C ASP A 417 -0.87 23.74 7.15
N ILE A 418 -0.62 25.05 7.27
CA ILE A 418 -1.67 26.08 7.28
C ILE A 418 -2.36 26.16 5.92
N LEU A 419 -1.58 26.21 4.82
CA LEU A 419 -2.12 26.30 3.47
C LEU A 419 -2.95 25.07 3.05
N THR A 420 -2.73 23.93 3.71
CA THR A 420 -3.48 22.68 3.51
C THR A 420 -4.51 22.39 4.62
N GLY A 421 -4.66 23.31 5.57
CA GLY A 421 -5.66 23.22 6.65
C GLY A 421 -5.39 22.16 7.71
N ILE A 422 -4.17 21.64 7.80
CA ILE A 422 -3.70 20.74 8.86
C ILE A 422 -3.29 21.54 10.10
N ALA A 423 -2.68 22.72 9.92
CA ALA A 423 -2.35 23.63 11.01
C ALA A 423 -3.31 24.81 11.05
N LYS A 424 -3.68 25.25 12.26
CA LYS A 424 -4.47 26.47 12.49
C LYS A 424 -3.64 27.48 13.26
N VAL A 425 -3.68 28.74 12.83
CA VAL A 425 -3.07 29.83 13.62
C VAL A 425 -3.95 30.09 14.83
N GLY A 426 -3.36 29.96 16.03
CA GLY A 426 -4.00 30.29 17.30
C GLY A 426 -4.46 31.74 17.31
N LYS A 427 -5.58 32.00 17.97
CA LYS A 427 -6.10 33.37 18.16
C LYS A 427 -5.31 34.13 19.21
#